data_AF-A0ABD2G017-F1
#
_entry.id   AF-A0ABD2G017-F1
#
_cell.length_a   1.000
_cell.length_b   1.000
_cell.length_c   1.000
_cell.angle_alpha   90.00
_cell.angle_beta   90.00
_cell.angle_gamma   90.00
#
_symmetry.space_group_name_H-M   'P 1'
#
loop_
_entity.id
_entity.type
_entity.pdbx_description
1 polymer ?
#
loop_
_entity_poly.entity_id
_entity_poly.type
_entity_poly.pdbx_seq_one_letter_code
_entity_poly.pdbx_strand_id
1 'polypeptide(L)'
;MQNTFMAVAMDLPDETSPYNPIHPRDKQDVAFRLSLGARAVAYGEQDVAFRGPFPSQILSTPKYLEVAYDQEVSVTSSENIFEICCSKSESPWDPKARWVPAPIMQWGLTTVQLSTSLCSPTEQVAALRYAWRDWPCDFKACPIYSACKILPGPPFISTNLQPKDDGK
;
A
#
# COMPACT_ATOMS: atom_id res chain seq x y z
N MET A 1 -14.35 -8.60 -12.43
CA MET A 1 -15.48 -7.95 -13.14
C MET A 1 -14.91 -7.27 -14.37
N GLN A 2 -15.48 -7.50 -15.55
CA GLN A 2 -15.09 -6.77 -16.75
C GLN A 2 -15.64 -5.34 -16.70
N ASN A 3 -14.95 -4.39 -17.32
CA ASN A 3 -15.37 -2.99 -17.43
C ASN A 3 -15.72 -2.32 -16.09
N THR A 4 -14.97 -2.64 -15.05
CA THR A 4 -15.13 -2.06 -13.70
C THR A 4 -13.83 -1.42 -13.26
N PHE A 5 -13.92 -0.26 -12.61
CA PHE A 5 -12.79 0.45 -12.01
C PHE A 5 -13.20 1.02 -10.65
N MET A 6 -12.21 1.37 -9.84
CA MET A 6 -12.39 1.97 -8.52
C MET A 6 -11.43 3.14 -8.35
N ALA A 7 -11.81 4.11 -7.52
CA ALA A 7 -10.92 5.18 -7.07
C ALA A 7 -10.54 4.96 -5.61
N VAL A 8 -9.25 5.02 -5.32
CA VAL A 8 -8.74 5.03 -3.95
C VAL A 8 -9.03 6.40 -3.34
N ALA A 9 -9.56 6.45 -2.12
CA ALA A 9 -9.94 7.68 -1.41
C ALA A 9 -9.42 7.74 0.04
N MET A 10 -8.66 6.73 0.47
CA MET A 10 -8.19 6.61 1.86
C MET A 10 -7.19 7.68 2.28
N ASP A 11 -6.60 8.40 1.31
CA ASP A 11 -5.72 9.55 1.51
C ASP A 11 -6.47 10.89 1.53
N LEU A 12 -7.80 10.88 1.53
CA LEU A 12 -8.64 12.08 1.57
C LEU A 12 -9.49 12.15 2.85
N PRO A 13 -8.89 12.00 4.04
CA PRO A 13 -9.65 12.14 5.26
C PRO A 13 -9.94 13.61 5.57
N ASP A 14 -10.97 13.88 6.36
CA ASP A 14 -11.44 15.24 6.65
C ASP A 14 -11.95 15.36 8.09
N GLU A 15 -11.02 15.47 9.05
CA GLU A 15 -11.32 15.50 10.48
C GLU A 15 -12.16 16.72 10.85
N THR A 16 -11.90 17.81 10.12
CA THR A 16 -12.48 19.12 10.36
C THR A 16 -13.76 19.37 9.59
N SER A 17 -14.35 18.31 9.00
CA SER A 17 -15.61 18.43 8.28
C SER A 17 -16.70 19.00 9.22
N PRO A 18 -17.38 20.09 8.84
CA PRO A 18 -18.49 20.64 9.63
C PRO A 18 -19.71 19.72 9.65
N TYR A 19 -19.68 18.63 8.87
CA TYR A 19 -20.74 17.64 8.74
C TYR A 19 -20.42 16.31 9.41
N ASN A 20 -19.41 16.25 10.29
CA ASN A 20 -18.77 15.04 10.87
C ASN A 20 -17.73 14.38 9.95
N PRO A 21 -16.69 13.72 10.51
CA PRO A 21 -15.60 13.10 9.73
C PRO A 21 -16.03 12.03 8.71
N ILE A 22 -17.20 11.41 8.91
CA ILE A 22 -17.78 10.45 7.96
C ILE A 22 -18.28 11.11 6.65
N HIS A 23 -18.34 12.45 6.60
CA HIS A 23 -18.68 13.22 5.42
C HIS A 23 -17.50 14.05 4.89
N PRO A 24 -16.45 13.42 4.30
CA PRO A 24 -15.36 14.17 3.69
C PRO A 24 -15.82 15.12 2.59
N ARG A 25 -15.19 16.30 2.54
CA ARG A 25 -15.50 17.36 1.57
C ARG A 25 -14.81 17.16 0.22
N ASP A 26 -13.69 16.45 0.16
CA ASP A 26 -12.83 16.29 -1.03
C ASP A 26 -13.38 15.32 -2.09
N LYS A 27 -14.69 15.40 -2.34
CA LYS A 27 -15.41 14.60 -3.32
C LYS A 27 -14.95 14.88 -4.76
N GLN A 28 -14.39 16.06 -5.02
CA GLN A 28 -13.82 16.42 -6.32
C GLN A 28 -12.59 15.56 -6.67
N ASP A 29 -11.72 15.28 -5.70
CA ASP A 29 -10.57 14.40 -5.90
C ASP A 29 -11.02 12.96 -6.21
N VAL A 30 -12.04 12.46 -5.51
CA VAL A 30 -12.65 11.15 -5.80
C VAL A 30 -13.26 11.13 -7.21
N ALA A 31 -14.04 12.15 -7.56
CA ALA A 31 -14.67 12.26 -8.87
C ALA A 31 -13.64 12.36 -10.00
N PHE A 32 -12.56 13.10 -9.80
CA PHE A 32 -11.46 13.19 -10.75
C PHE A 32 -10.81 11.82 -10.98
N ARG A 33 -10.47 11.09 -9.92
CA ARG A 33 -9.89 9.74 -10.03
C ARG A 33 -10.84 8.76 -10.73
N LEU A 34 -12.15 8.83 -10.45
CA LEU A 34 -13.17 8.05 -11.15
C LEU A 34 -13.27 8.43 -12.64
N SER A 35 -13.14 9.71 -12.97
CA SER A 35 -13.19 10.16 -14.37
C SER A 35 -12.03 9.60 -15.20
N LEU A 36 -10.84 9.44 -14.61
CA LEU A 36 -9.70 8.78 -15.27
C LEU A 36 -10.02 7.32 -15.59
N GLY A 37 -10.61 6.60 -14.62
CA GLY A 37 -11.06 5.22 -14.82
C GLY A 37 -12.15 5.10 -15.89
N ALA A 38 -13.11 6.03 -15.91
CA ALA A 38 -14.15 6.06 -16.94
C ALA A 38 -13.55 6.26 -18.34
N ARG A 39 -12.64 7.23 -18.51
CA ARG A 39 -11.95 7.49 -19.78
C ARG A 39 -11.21 6.25 -20.28
N ALA A 40 -10.42 5.62 -19.42
CA ALA A 40 -9.62 4.45 -19.78
C ALA A 40 -10.47 3.20 -20.05
N VAL A 41 -11.46 2.90 -19.19
CA VAL A 41 -12.18 1.62 -19.20
C VAL A 41 -13.48 1.68 -20.01
N ALA A 42 -14.27 2.75 -19.86
CA ALA A 42 -15.57 2.86 -20.53
C ALA A 42 -15.46 3.49 -21.92
N TYR A 43 -14.58 4.48 -22.09
CA TYR A 43 -14.38 5.17 -23.37
C TYR A 43 -13.19 4.65 -24.19
N GLY A 44 -12.38 3.75 -23.63
CA GLY A 44 -11.26 3.13 -24.33
C GLY A 44 -10.14 4.09 -24.70
N GLU A 45 -10.06 5.24 -24.02
CA GLU A 45 -8.95 6.18 -24.21
C GLU A 45 -7.64 5.51 -23.82
N GLN A 46 -6.68 5.55 -24.74
CA GLN A 46 -5.33 5.05 -24.50
C GLN A 46 -4.53 6.08 -23.69
N ASP A 47 -3.47 5.62 -23.03
CA ASP A 47 -2.51 6.47 -22.29
C ASP A 47 -3.10 7.28 -21.12
N VAL A 48 -4.27 6.88 -20.60
CA VAL A 48 -4.85 7.45 -19.38
C VAL A 48 -4.44 6.62 -18.17
N ALA A 49 -3.53 7.15 -17.35
CA ALA A 49 -3.19 6.54 -16.07
C ALA A 49 -4.37 6.67 -15.09
N PHE A 50 -4.93 5.55 -14.63
CA PHE A 50 -6.09 5.52 -13.73
C PHE A 50 -5.92 4.56 -12.53
N ARG A 51 -4.82 3.82 -12.46
CA ARG A 51 -4.50 2.89 -11.37
C ARG A 51 -3.31 3.41 -10.57
N GLY A 52 -3.46 3.49 -9.25
CA GLY A 52 -2.32 3.70 -8.37
C GLY A 52 -1.40 2.47 -8.32
N PRO A 53 -0.16 2.61 -7.81
CA PRO A 53 0.78 1.51 -7.70
C PRO A 53 0.23 0.36 -6.89
N PHE A 54 0.36 -0.86 -7.41
CA PHE A 54 0.00 -2.08 -6.70
C PHE A 54 1.21 -3.03 -6.63
N PRO A 55 1.42 -3.73 -5.49
CA PRO A 55 2.50 -4.70 -5.39
C PRO A 55 2.39 -5.78 -6.47
N SER A 56 3.48 -5.98 -7.22
CA SER A 56 3.62 -7.06 -8.20
C SER A 56 4.36 -8.27 -7.59
N GLN A 57 5.27 -8.01 -6.66
CA GLN A 57 6.05 -9.04 -5.96
C GLN A 57 6.47 -8.54 -4.58
N ILE A 58 6.52 -9.46 -3.62
CA ILE A 58 7.09 -9.18 -2.29
C ILE A 58 8.14 -10.25 -1.99
N LEU A 59 9.38 -9.81 -1.88
CA LEU A 59 10.52 -10.63 -1.54
C LEU A 59 10.86 -10.48 -0.06
N SER A 60 11.17 -11.59 0.60
CA SER A 60 11.49 -11.65 2.02
C SER A 60 12.96 -12.02 2.23
N THR A 61 13.61 -11.29 3.13
CA THR A 61 14.94 -11.60 3.66
C THR A 61 14.87 -11.63 5.19
N PRO A 62 15.90 -12.14 5.89
CA PRO A 62 15.94 -12.08 7.35
C PRO A 62 15.91 -10.66 7.94
N LYS A 63 16.25 -9.61 7.17
CA LYS A 63 16.41 -8.23 7.68
C LYS A 63 15.36 -7.24 7.18
N TYR A 64 14.82 -7.47 6.00
CA TYR A 64 13.89 -6.57 5.34
C TYR A 64 12.97 -7.34 4.38
N LEU A 65 11.81 -6.74 4.09
CA LEU A 65 10.98 -7.09 2.93
C LEU A 65 11.25 -6.11 1.80
N GLU A 66 11.23 -6.58 0.57
CA GLU A 66 11.29 -5.75 -0.63
C GLU A 66 9.98 -5.89 -1.40
N VAL A 67 9.25 -4.78 -1.52
CA VAL A 67 8.00 -4.68 -2.26
C VAL A 67 8.29 -4.07 -3.62
N ALA A 68 8.10 -4.85 -4.68
CA ALA A 68 8.12 -4.35 -6.05
C ALA A 68 6.70 -3.94 -6.48
N TYR A 69 6.58 -2.82 -7.18
CA TYR A 69 5.33 -2.29 -7.70
C TYR A 69 5.21 -2.54 -9.21
N ASP A 70 3.98 -2.52 -9.71
CA ASP A 70 3.64 -2.68 -11.13
C ASP A 70 3.93 -1.45 -12.00
N GLN A 71 4.42 -0.37 -11.39
CA GLN A 71 4.74 0.91 -12.02
C GLN A 71 5.74 1.70 -11.19
N GLU A 72 6.23 2.82 -11.73
CA GLU A 72 7.07 3.76 -10.98
C GLU A 72 6.29 4.41 -9.83
N VAL A 73 6.97 4.55 -8.69
CA VAL A 73 6.39 5.07 -7.45
C VAL A 73 7.05 6.37 -7.02
N SER A 74 6.24 7.26 -6.47
CA SER A 74 6.70 8.34 -5.62
C SER A 74 6.53 7.93 -4.17
N VAL A 75 7.62 7.95 -3.41
CA VAL A 75 7.68 7.44 -2.04
C VAL A 75 8.01 8.57 -1.06
N THR A 76 7.23 8.67 0.01
CA THR A 76 7.59 9.44 1.22
C THR A 76 7.92 8.48 2.35
N SER A 77 8.87 8.83 3.21
CA SER A 77 9.19 7.99 4.38
C SER A 77 7.96 7.80 5.28
N SER A 78 7.83 6.63 5.89
CA SER A 78 6.78 6.30 6.84
C SER A 78 7.23 5.20 7.78
N GLU A 79 6.89 5.35 9.07
CA GLU A 79 7.25 4.41 10.12
C GLU A 79 6.16 3.37 10.42
N ASN A 80 4.89 3.61 10.04
CA ASN A 80 3.76 2.88 10.63
C ASN A 80 2.62 2.47 9.69
N ILE A 81 2.59 2.93 8.44
CA ILE A 81 1.49 2.58 7.52
C ILE A 81 1.62 1.20 6.89
N PHE A 82 2.85 0.68 6.80
CA PHE A 82 3.11 -0.73 6.55
C PHE A 82 3.16 -1.46 7.87
N GLU A 83 2.56 -2.64 7.91
CA GLU A 83 2.58 -3.52 9.07
C GLU A 83 2.88 -4.95 8.62
N ILE A 84 3.73 -5.63 9.38
CA ILE A 84 4.09 -7.03 9.16
C ILE A 84 3.51 -7.91 10.26
N CYS A 85 3.16 -9.13 9.89
CA CYS A 85 2.65 -10.13 10.80
C CYS A 85 3.80 -11.02 11.28
N CYS A 86 4.26 -10.86 12.52
CA CYS A 86 5.27 -11.72 13.13
C CYS A 86 4.61 -12.97 13.72
N SER A 87 5.07 -14.16 13.35
CA SER A 87 4.53 -15.45 13.81
C SER A 87 5.62 -16.50 13.95
N LYS A 88 5.45 -17.45 14.87
CA LYS A 88 6.37 -18.62 15.02
C LYS A 88 6.04 -19.76 14.05
N SER A 89 4.82 -19.79 13.53
CA SER A 89 4.28 -20.89 12.73
C SER A 89 4.15 -20.55 11.24
N GLU A 90 4.77 -19.44 10.78
CA GLU A 90 4.67 -18.91 9.41
C GLU A 90 3.22 -18.66 8.94
N SER A 91 2.25 -18.71 9.86
CA SER A 91 0.84 -18.49 9.57
C SER A 91 0.37 -17.17 10.17
N PRO A 92 -0.27 -16.29 9.36
CA PRO A 92 -0.89 -15.06 9.88
C PRO A 92 -2.17 -15.34 10.68
N TRP A 93 -2.66 -16.58 10.66
CA TRP A 93 -3.84 -17.04 11.39
C TRP A 93 -3.49 -17.63 12.76
N ASP A 94 -2.20 -17.67 13.12
CA ASP A 94 -1.77 -18.06 14.46
C ASP A 94 -2.38 -17.07 15.48
N PRO A 95 -3.10 -17.53 16.51
CA PRO A 95 -3.63 -16.66 17.56
C PRO A 95 -2.55 -15.84 18.29
N LYS A 96 -1.29 -16.27 18.22
CA LYS A 96 -0.13 -15.57 18.78
C LYS A 96 0.56 -14.64 17.77
N ALA A 97 0.12 -14.64 16.51
CA ALA A 97 0.65 -13.72 15.52
C ALA A 97 0.30 -12.28 15.90
N ARG A 98 1.26 -11.38 15.69
CA ARG A 98 1.11 -9.97 16.00
C ARG A 98 1.41 -9.12 14.79
N TRP A 99 0.56 -8.14 14.54
CA TRP A 99 0.82 -7.09 13.56
C TRP A 99 1.65 -6.00 14.22
N VAL A 100 2.78 -5.67 13.61
CA VAL A 100 3.65 -4.58 14.05
C VAL A 100 4.04 -3.67 12.90
N PRO A 101 4.37 -2.40 13.16
CA PRO A 101 4.89 -1.49 12.15
C PRO A 101 6.08 -2.05 11.38
N ALA A 102 6.18 -1.71 10.11
CA ALA A 102 7.31 -2.03 9.25
C ALA A 102 7.80 -0.75 8.56
N PRO A 103 8.73 0.00 9.19
CA PRO A 103 9.24 1.26 8.64
C PRO A 103 9.84 1.12 7.24
N ILE A 104 9.63 2.13 6.41
CA ILE A 104 10.30 2.25 5.11
C ILE A 104 11.77 2.60 5.36
N MET A 105 12.68 1.73 4.93
CA MET A 105 14.13 1.91 5.07
C MET A 105 14.74 2.67 3.89
N GLN A 106 14.37 2.26 2.67
CA GLN A 106 14.85 2.85 1.43
C GLN A 106 13.90 2.48 0.28
N TRP A 107 14.03 3.17 -0.85
CA TRP A 107 13.20 2.93 -2.03
C TRP A 107 13.97 3.22 -3.31
N GLY A 108 13.56 2.55 -4.40
CA GLY A 108 14.00 2.80 -5.77
C GLY A 108 12.86 3.36 -6.61
N LEU A 109 13.00 3.28 -7.94
CA LEU A 109 11.97 3.75 -8.88
C LEU A 109 10.69 2.92 -8.81
N THR A 110 10.80 1.62 -8.55
CA THR A 110 9.68 0.67 -8.53
C THR A 110 9.68 -0.23 -7.28
N THR A 111 10.55 0.04 -6.32
CA THR A 111 10.76 -0.84 -5.15
C THR A 111 10.76 -0.05 -3.85
N VAL A 112 10.27 -0.68 -2.79
CA VAL A 112 10.31 -0.16 -1.41
C VAL A 112 10.82 -1.26 -0.49
N GLN A 113 11.80 -0.94 0.35
CA GLN A 113 12.29 -1.85 1.38
C GLN A 113 11.74 -1.49 2.76
N LEU A 114 11.23 -2.49 3.45
CA LEU A 114 10.58 -2.39 4.76
C LEU A 114 11.39 -3.15 5.81
N SER A 115 11.55 -2.57 7.00
CA SER A 115 12.25 -3.25 8.09
C SER A 115 11.42 -4.39 8.69
N THR A 116 12.06 -5.52 8.98
CA THR A 116 11.46 -6.64 9.73
C THR A 116 11.93 -6.72 11.18
N SER A 117 12.71 -5.72 11.62
CA SER A 117 13.38 -5.69 12.94
C SER A 117 12.46 -5.76 14.15
N LEU A 118 11.18 -5.43 14.00
CA LEU A 118 10.21 -5.54 15.09
C LEU A 118 9.73 -6.98 15.32
N CYS A 119 10.04 -7.94 14.43
CA CYS A 119 9.86 -9.36 14.71
C CYS A 119 11.00 -9.88 15.58
N SER A 120 10.68 -10.76 16.53
CA SER A 120 11.70 -11.40 17.37
C SER A 120 12.55 -12.35 16.51
N PRO A 121 13.81 -12.65 16.89
CA PRO A 121 14.65 -13.60 16.15
C PRO A 121 14.09 -15.04 16.05
N THR A 122 13.08 -15.37 16.85
CA THR A 122 12.39 -16.68 16.83
C THR A 122 11.08 -16.65 16.04
N GLU A 123 10.72 -15.50 15.48
CA GLU A 123 9.53 -15.28 14.68
C GLU A 123 9.94 -15.02 13.23
N GLN A 124 9.04 -15.36 12.31
CA GLN A 124 9.15 -15.04 10.90
C GLN A 124 8.04 -14.10 10.49
N VAL A 125 8.21 -13.45 9.34
CA VAL A 125 7.18 -12.60 8.76
C VAL A 125 6.22 -13.47 7.95
N ALA A 126 4.99 -13.61 8.43
CA ALA A 126 3.95 -14.44 7.81
C ALA A 126 3.06 -13.68 6.82
N ALA A 127 2.98 -12.35 6.95
CA ALA A 127 2.20 -11.50 6.06
C ALA A 127 2.67 -10.04 6.10
N LEU A 128 2.31 -9.28 5.07
CA LEU A 128 2.49 -7.84 4.96
C LEU A 128 1.13 -7.19 4.67
N ARG A 129 0.86 -6.04 5.28
CA ARG A 129 -0.27 -5.17 4.91
C ARG A 129 0.15 -3.71 4.80
N TYR A 130 -0.62 -2.96 4.03
CA TYR A 130 -0.42 -1.52 3.81
C TYR A 130 -1.73 -0.79 4.01
N ALA A 131 -1.68 0.36 4.69
CA ALA A 131 -2.79 1.27 4.91
C ALA A 131 -4.04 0.58 5.51
N TRP A 132 -3.83 -0.32 6.47
CA TRP A 132 -4.88 -1.18 7.05
C TRP A 132 -5.54 -0.61 8.31
N ARG A 133 -5.48 0.72 8.48
CA ARG A 133 -6.12 1.46 9.57
C ARG A 133 -7.30 2.23 9.01
N ASP A 134 -8.27 2.57 9.86
CA ASP A 134 -9.40 3.43 9.48
C ASP A 134 -8.94 4.78 8.93
N TRP A 135 -7.83 5.28 9.48
CA TRP A 135 -7.16 6.50 9.07
C TRP A 135 -5.66 6.23 8.86
N PRO A 136 -5.24 5.82 7.66
CA PRO A 136 -3.88 5.34 7.43
C PRO A 136 -2.85 6.46 7.20
N CYS A 137 -3.29 7.64 6.75
CA CYS A 137 -2.42 8.79 6.47
C CYS A 137 -3.22 10.10 6.49
N ASP A 138 -2.53 11.24 6.59
CA ASP A 138 -3.16 12.56 6.47
C ASP A 138 -3.54 12.89 5.02
N PHE A 139 -4.25 14.00 4.85
CA PHE A 139 -4.70 14.50 3.54
C PHE A 139 -3.58 14.55 2.52
N LYS A 140 -3.70 13.71 1.48
CA LYS A 140 -2.73 13.53 0.38
C LYS A 140 -1.30 13.25 0.86
N ALA A 141 -1.17 12.57 2.01
CA ALA A 141 0.11 12.34 2.68
C ALA A 141 0.43 10.85 2.88
N CYS A 142 -0.22 9.95 2.13
CA CYS A 142 0.18 8.54 2.10
C CYS A 142 1.59 8.41 1.48
N PRO A 143 2.38 7.41 1.87
CA PRO A 143 3.75 7.32 1.36
C PRO A 143 3.82 6.83 -0.08
N ILE A 144 2.88 6.01 -0.56
CA ILE A 144 2.96 5.38 -1.89
C ILE A 144 1.98 6.05 -2.84
N TYR A 145 2.51 6.72 -3.85
CA TYR A 145 1.76 7.27 -4.98
C TYR A 145 2.37 6.84 -6.30
N SER A 146 1.61 6.96 -7.39
CA SER A 146 2.15 6.95 -8.74
C SER A 146 3.26 8.00 -8.91
N ALA A 147 4.14 7.83 -9.90
CA ALA A 147 5.24 8.77 -10.15
C ALA A 147 4.79 10.25 -10.25
N CYS A 148 3.60 10.52 -10.79
CA CYS A 148 3.02 11.86 -10.89
C CYS A 148 2.33 12.36 -9.61
N LYS A 149 2.32 11.58 -8.52
CA LYS A 149 1.70 11.90 -7.21
C LYS A 149 0.18 12.10 -7.23
N ILE A 150 -0.49 11.66 -8.27
CA ILE A 150 -1.95 11.82 -8.42
C ILE A 150 -2.73 10.64 -7.83
N LEU A 151 -2.24 9.42 -8.03
CA LEU A 151 -2.96 8.19 -7.71
C LEU A 151 -2.27 7.47 -6.54
N PRO A 152 -2.90 7.40 -5.35
CA PRO A 152 -2.34 6.67 -4.21
C PRO A 152 -2.41 5.17 -4.45
N GLY A 153 -1.46 4.43 -3.89
CA GLY A 153 -1.54 2.98 -3.79
C GLY A 153 -2.74 2.57 -2.90
N PRO A 154 -3.57 1.59 -3.29
CA PRO A 154 -4.68 1.11 -2.46
C PRO A 154 -4.17 0.30 -1.25
N PRO A 155 -5.00 0.15 -0.19
CA PRO A 155 -4.73 -0.81 0.87
C PRO A 155 -4.60 -2.24 0.31
N PHE A 156 -3.71 -3.02 0.89
CA PHE A 156 -3.57 -4.44 0.56
C PHE A 156 -3.13 -5.26 1.76
N ILE A 157 -3.35 -6.57 1.67
CA ILE A 157 -2.76 -7.58 2.53
C ILE A 157 -2.21 -8.69 1.62
N SER A 158 -1.00 -9.17 1.91
CA SER A 158 -0.37 -10.27 1.20
C SER A 158 0.21 -11.28 2.18
N THR A 159 -0.11 -12.55 1.95
CA THR A 159 0.51 -13.71 2.60
C THR A 159 1.48 -14.43 1.68
N ASN A 160 1.62 -13.95 0.43
CA ASN A 160 2.54 -14.51 -0.55
C ASN A 160 3.86 -13.72 -0.50
N LEU A 161 4.73 -14.15 0.40
CA LEU A 161 6.07 -13.60 0.60
C LEU A 161 7.08 -14.62 0.05
N GLN A 162 7.79 -14.25 -1.01
CA GLN A 162 8.74 -15.15 -1.66
C GLN A 162 10.13 -14.97 -1.05
N PRO A 163 10.90 -16.03 -0.79
CA PRO A 163 12.30 -15.87 -0.42
C PRO A 163 13.06 -15.10 -1.51
N LYS A 164 13.88 -14.13 -1.12
CA LYS A 164 14.81 -13.51 -2.06
C LYS A 164 15.95 -14.49 -2.33
N ASP A 165 16.09 -14.95 -3.58
CA ASP A 165 17.24 -15.77 -3.96
C ASP A 165 18.50 -14.90 -3.96
N ASP A 166 19.28 -15.01 -2.89
CA ASP A 166 20.63 -14.47 -2.80
C ASP A 166 21.57 -15.41 -3.58
N GLY A 167 21.43 -15.39 -4.91
CA GLY A 167 22.10 -16.31 -5.86
C GLY A 167 23.45 -16.81 -5.37
N LYS A 168 23.47 -18.07 -4.94
CA LYS A 168 24.65 -18.81 -4.51
C LYS A 168 24.86 -20.02 -5.41
#